data_AF-A0A972ZQ30-F1
#
_entry.id   AF-A0A972ZQ30-F1
#
_cell.length_a   1.000
_cell.length_b   1.000
_cell.length_c   1.000
_cell.angle_alpha   90.00
_cell.angle_beta   90.00
_cell.angle_gamma   90.00
#
_symmetry.space_group_name_H-M   'P 1'
#
loop_
_entity.id
_entity.type
_entity.pdbx_description
1 polymer ?
#
loop_
_entity_poly.entity_id
_entity_poly.type
_entity_poly.pdbx_seq_one_letter_code
_entity_poly.pdbx_strand_id
1 'polypeptide(L)' 'MKQIIQDLKKGNTLLKEVQSLQAKDGSILIKTSHSLVSLGTERMLVEFGKAGLIIIACQ' A
#
# COMPACT_ATOMS: atom_id res chain seq x y z
N MET A 1 8.02 -13.18 -1.06
CA MET A 1 8.24 -11.75 -1.30
C MET A 1 7.68 -10.97 -0.13
N LYS A 2 8.37 -9.91 0.29
CA LYS A 2 7.89 -9.02 1.34
C LYS A 2 6.86 -8.05 0.76
N GLN A 3 5.77 -7.83 1.48
CA GLN A 3 4.75 -6.85 1.16
C GLN A 3 4.49 -5.93 2.34
N ILE A 4 4.35 -4.64 2.06
CA ILE A 4 3.87 -3.64 3.01
C ILE A 4 2.34 -3.59 2.86
N ILE A 5 1.63 -3.87 3.94
CA ILE A 5 0.16 -3.83 4.02
C ILE A 5 -0.23 -2.70 4.97
N GLN A 6 -1.03 -1.76 4.48
CA GLN A 6 -1.61 -0.69 5.29
C GLN A 6 -3.04 -1.02 5.70
N ASP A 7 -3.28 -1.03 7.01
CA ASP A 7 -4.63 -0.99 7.58
C ASP A 7 -5.09 0.47 7.64
N LEU A 8 -5.89 0.87 6.66
CA LEU A 8 -6.38 2.25 6.53
C LEU A 8 -7.37 2.65 7.65
N LYS A 9 -7.98 1.67 8.34
CA LYS A 9 -8.90 1.95 9.45
C LYS A 9 -8.16 2.17 10.75
N LYS A 10 -7.16 1.34 11.05
CA LYS A 10 -6.39 1.40 12.30
C LYS A 10 -5.12 2.26 12.19
N GLY A 11 -4.69 2.57 10.96
CA GLY A 11 -3.45 3.31 10.68
C GLY A 11 -2.17 2.49 10.79
N ASN A 12 -2.28 1.17 10.94
CA ASN A 12 -1.12 0.29 11.13
C ASN A 12 -0.50 -0.08 9.79
N THR A 13 0.83 -0.10 9.73
CA THR A 13 1.59 -0.60 8.57
C THR A 13 2.29 -1.90 8.96
N LEU A 14 2.05 -2.96 8.20
CA LEU A 14 2.50 -4.31 8.47
C LEU A 14 3.43 -4.80 7.35
N LEU A 15 4.57 -5.39 7.71
CA LEU A 15 5.41 -6.09 6.76
C LEU A 15 5.07 -7.59 6.82
N LYS A 16 4.60 -8.17 5.72
CA LYS A 16 4.29 -9.61 5.62
C LYS A 16 5.14 -10.29 4.56
N GLU A 17 5.58 -11.51 4.86
CA GLU A 17 6.12 -12.41 3.85
C GLU A 17 4.96 -13.14 3.18
N VAL A 18 4.89 -13.07 1.86
CA VAL A 18 3.85 -13.73 1.05
C VAL A 18 4.48 -14.51 -0.09
N GLN A 19 3.74 -15.45 -0.68
CA GLN A 19 4.20 -16.15 -1.87
C GLN A 19 4.25 -15.21 -3.08
N SER A 20 5.19 -15.45 -3.99
CA SER A 20 5.28 -14.69 -5.24
C SER A 20 4.21 -15.18 -6.21
N LEU A 21 3.61 -14.25 -6.97
CA LEU A 21 2.60 -14.55 -7.98
C LEU A 21 3.26 -15.02 -9.28
N GLN A 22 2.54 -15.80 -10.07
CA GLN A 22 2.97 -16.17 -11.43
C GLN A 22 2.56 -15.07 -12.41
N ALA A 23 3.38 -14.88 -13.45
CA ALA A 23 3.01 -14.04 -14.58
C ALA A 23 1.79 -14.64 -15.29
N LYS A 24 0.82 -13.79 -15.62
CA LYS A 24 -0.32 -14.12 -16.49
C LYS A 24 0.01 -13.73 -17.93
N ASP A 25 -0.75 -14.24 -18.90
CA ASP A 25 -0.63 -13.84 -20.29
C ASP A 25 -0.74 -12.30 -20.44
N GLY A 26 0.17 -11.72 -21.22
CA GLY A 26 0.26 -10.27 -21.41
C GLY A 26 0.88 -9.50 -20.24
N SER A 27 1.47 -10.17 -19.24
CA SER A 27 2.13 -9.53 -18.10
C SER A 27 3.57 -10.02 -17.91
N ILE A 28 4.36 -9.24 -17.16
CA ILE A 28 5.70 -9.62 -16.74
C ILE A 28 5.78 -9.69 -15.22
N LEU A 29 6.51 -10.68 -14.71
CA LEU A 29 6.82 -10.80 -13.28
C LEU A 29 8.12 -10.05 -12.99
N ILE A 30 8.04 -9.00 -12.16
CA ILE A 30 9.19 -8.18 -11.79
C ILE A 30 9.68 -8.59 -10.39
N LYS A 31 10.96 -8.94 -10.28
CA LYS A 31 11.64 -9.15 -9.00
C LYS A 31 12.27 -7.84 -8.52
N THR A 32 11.52 -7.09 -7.74
CA THR A 32 11.99 -5.85 -7.11
C THR A 32 13.18 -6.12 -6.18
N SER A 33 14.28 -5.39 -6.34
CA SER A 33 15.48 -5.51 -5.49
C SER A 33 15.43 -4.58 -4.28
N HIS A 34 14.86 -3.39 -4.45
CA HIS A 34 14.77 -2.35 -3.42
C HIS A 34 13.43 -1.62 -3.53
N SER A 35 12.92 -1.14 -2.40
CA SER A 35 11.73 -0.30 -2.34
C SER A 35 11.98 0.85 -1.38
N LEU A 36 11.50 2.03 -1.74
CA LEU A 36 11.56 3.22 -0.92
C LEU A 36 10.17 3.49 -0.33
N VAL A 37 10.16 3.97 0.91
CA VAL A 37 8.95 4.23 1.71
C VAL A 37 9.08 5.66 2.23
N SER A 38 8.01 6.44 2.16
CA SER A 38 8.11 7.89 2.18
C SER A 38 7.73 8.61 3.47
N LEU A 39 7.29 8.03 4.59
CA LEU A 39 6.68 8.77 5.72
C LEU A 39 5.49 9.69 5.37
N GLY A 40 5.67 10.73 4.54
CA GLY A 40 4.64 11.67 4.09
C GLY A 40 3.49 10.99 3.35
N THR A 41 3.79 10.12 2.38
CA THR A 41 2.76 9.35 1.65
C THR A 41 2.01 8.39 2.57
N GLU A 42 2.72 7.74 3.50
CA GLU A 42 2.16 6.75 4.41
C GLU A 42 1.25 7.42 5.44
N ARG A 43 1.64 8.59 5.94
CA ARG A 43 0.77 9.44 6.77
C ARG A 43 -0.46 9.88 5.98
N MET A 44 -0.28 10.38 4.76
CA MET A 44 -1.38 10.80 3.89
C MET A 44 -2.39 9.67 3.67
N LEU A 45 -1.95 8.44 3.39
CA LEU A 45 -2.84 7.29 3.17
C LEU A 45 -3.64 6.92 4.42
N VAL A 46 -3.03 6.99 5.61
CA VAL A 46 -3.74 6.74 6.87
C VAL A 46 -4.80 7.80 7.14
N GLU A 47 -4.47 9.08 6.94
CA GLU A 47 -5.43 10.17 7.14
C GLU A 47 -6.55 10.13 6.09
N PHE A 48 -6.24 9.79 4.84
CA PHE A 48 -7.23 9.52 3.80
C PHE A 48 -8.19 8.39 4.21
N GLY A 49 -7.67 7.28 4.76
CA GLY A 49 -8.48 6.16 5.24
C GLY A 49 -9.43 6.50 6.39
N LYS A 50 -9.06 7.50 7.22
CA LYS A 50 -9.89 8.03 8.30
C LYS A 50 -10.84 9.14 7.85
N ALA A 51 -10.60 9.74 6.70
CA ALA A 51 -11.40 10.86 6.21
C ALA A 51 -12.84 10.41 5.92
N GLY A 52 -13.81 11.19 6.39
CA GLY A 52 -15.22 10.99 6.06
C GLY A 52 -15.53 11.44 4.63
N LEU A 53 -16.68 10.99 4.10
CA LEU A 53 -17.13 11.31 2.73
C LEU A 53 -17.12 12.82 2.42
N ILE A 54 -17.41 13.67 3.40
CA ILE A 54 -17.43 15.14 3.24
C ILE A 54 -16.04 15.68 2.92
N ILE A 55 -15.00 15.17 3.57
CA ILE A 55 -13.62 15.64 3.35
C ILE A 55 -13.13 15.20 1.97
N ILE A 56 -13.44 13.95 1.58
CA ILE A 56 -13.06 13.41 0.27
C ILE A 56 -13.81 14.10 -0.87
N ALA A 57 -15.09 14.44 -0.69
CA ALA A 57 -15.92 15.04 -1.74
C ALA A 57 -15.67 16.54 -1.96
N CYS A 58 -15.04 17.24 -1.02
CA CYS A 58 -14.80 18.69 -1.10
C CYS A 58 -13.33 19.09 -1.32
N GLN A 59 -12.43 18.11 -1.51
CA GLN A 59 -11.04 18.32 -1.98
C GLN A 59 -10.91 17.90 -3.44
#